data_AF-A0A7X7NIE0-F1
#
_entry.id   AF-A0A7X7NIE0-F1
#
_cell.length_a   1.000
_cell.length_b   1.000
_cell.length_c   1.000
_cell.angle_alpha   90.00
_cell.angle_beta   90.00
_cell.angle_gamma   90.00
#
_symmetry.space_group_name_H-M   'P 1'
#
loop_
_entity.id
_entity.type
_entity.pdbx_description
1 polymer ?
#
loop_
_entity_poly.entity_id
_entity_poly.type
_entity_poly.pdbx_seq_one_letter_code
_entity_poly.pdbx_strand_id
1 'polypeptide(L)'
;MKILPIHRNFIIINQVIIATVFNFLINSGIAWVLYRHVDQIPLWGLKGIAMDTITTAFILTLLSYYYIALSVWFTMKIKWLPVIENYPTVGIVSKFIRLPIFVQGIIFGILATLLISLPVILFLFLTRTQSMPYESFFWYKAIFGAALSLIVSPPIGLLSILDFSRRRKLIQ
;
A
#
# COMPACT_ATOMS: atom_id res chain seq x y z
N MET A 1 -11.47 21.86 -3.26
CA MET A 1 -10.31 21.43 -2.45
C MET A 1 -9.04 21.96 -3.11
N LYS A 2 -8.20 22.74 -2.43
CA LYS A 2 -6.96 23.28 -3.00
C LYS A 2 -5.78 22.43 -2.52
N ILE A 3 -5.21 21.61 -3.40
CA ILE A 3 -3.97 20.86 -3.11
C ILE A 3 -2.78 21.75 -3.48
N LEU A 4 -2.02 22.18 -2.48
CA LEU A 4 -0.78 22.93 -2.67
C LEU A 4 0.33 22.05 -3.26
N PRO A 5 1.29 22.63 -4.01
CA PRO A 5 2.43 21.90 -4.56
C PRO A 5 3.24 21.14 -3.51
N ILE A 6 3.32 21.67 -2.28
CA ILE A 6 4.02 21.01 -1.16
C ILE A 6 3.37 19.68 -0.76
N HIS A 7 2.04 19.56 -0.84
CA HIS A 7 1.35 18.28 -0.61
C HIS A 7 1.69 17.26 -1.68
N ARG A 8 1.71 17.70 -2.95
CA ARG A 8 2.06 16.85 -4.08
C ARG A 8 3.50 16.36 -3.97
N ASN A 9 4.45 17.23 -3.66
CA ASN A 9 5.85 16.88 -3.50
C ASN A 9 6.07 15.91 -2.32
N PHE A 10 5.41 16.16 -1.19
CA PHE A 10 5.46 15.24 -0.05
C PHE A 10 4.90 13.85 -0.41
N ILE A 11 3.74 13.79 -1.09
CA ILE A 11 3.16 12.51 -1.51
C ILE A 11 4.11 11.79 -2.48
N ILE A 12 4.63 12.47 -3.50
CA ILE A 12 5.50 11.86 -4.50
C ILE A 12 6.82 11.38 -3.88
N ILE A 13 7.50 12.21 -3.09
CA ILE A 13 8.82 11.86 -2.57
C ILE A 13 8.67 10.85 -1.43
N ASN A 14 7.94 11.23 -0.38
CA ASN A 14 7.94 10.46 0.86
C ASN A 14 7.02 9.24 0.79
N GLN A 15 5.89 9.36 0.09
CA GLN A 15 4.89 8.29 0.07
C GLN A 15 5.01 7.40 -1.16
N VAL A 16 5.51 7.91 -2.29
CA VAL A 16 5.70 7.11 -3.51
C VAL A 16 7.14 6.62 -3.63
N ILE A 17 8.10 7.50 -3.86
CA ILE A 17 9.48 7.08 -4.18
C ILE A 17 10.08 6.27 -3.03
N ILE A 18 10.06 6.82 -1.81
CA ILE A 18 10.63 6.14 -0.64
C ILE A 18 9.89 4.81 -0.41
N ALA A 19 8.56 4.82 -0.36
CA ALA A 19 7.81 3.60 -0.09
C ALA A 19 8.02 2.52 -1.15
N THR A 20 8.04 2.87 -2.45
CA THR A 20 8.30 1.92 -3.54
C THR A 20 9.68 1.28 -3.41
N VAL A 21 10.72 2.07 -3.13
CA VAL A 21 12.09 1.57 -2.95
C VAL A 21 12.18 0.65 -1.72
N PHE A 22 11.63 1.07 -0.58
CA PHE A 22 11.62 0.24 0.63
C PHE A 22 10.83 -1.06 0.42
N ASN A 23 9.68 -1.00 -0.24
CA ASN A 23 8.87 -2.18 -0.51
C ASN A 23 9.56 -3.14 -1.48
N PHE A 24 10.27 -2.63 -2.49
CA PHE A 24 11.11 -3.46 -3.36
C PHE A 24 12.16 -4.22 -2.54
N LEU A 25 12.91 -3.52 -1.68
CA LEU A 25 13.98 -4.11 -0.87
C LEU A 25 13.45 -5.12 0.16
N ILE A 26 12.37 -4.78 0.86
CA ILE A 26 11.74 -5.67 1.85
C ILE A 26 11.23 -6.95 1.17
N ASN A 27 10.50 -6.83 0.06
CA ASN A 27 9.96 -7.99 -0.64
C ASN A 27 11.06 -8.86 -1.25
N SER A 28 12.14 -8.25 -1.75
CA SER A 28 13.35 -8.96 -2.19
C SER A 28 13.99 -9.74 -1.03
N GLY A 29 14.14 -9.09 0.13
CA GLY A 29 14.69 -9.72 1.33
C GLY A 29 13.83 -10.90 1.81
N ILE A 30 12.50 -10.74 1.82
CA ILE A 30 11.57 -11.80 2.19
C ILE A 30 11.65 -12.97 1.19
N ALA A 31 11.70 -12.69 -0.12
CA ALA A 31 11.91 -13.72 -1.14
C ALA A 31 13.17 -14.52 -0.86
N TRP A 32 14.28 -13.82 -0.62
CA TRP A 32 15.58 -14.45 -0.38
C TRP A 32 15.58 -15.30 0.88
N VAL A 33 15.04 -14.81 2.01
CA VAL A 33 15.03 -15.57 3.26
C VAL A 33 14.13 -16.81 3.18
N LEU A 34 12.95 -16.70 2.55
CA LEU A 34 11.94 -17.77 2.60
C LEU A 34 12.05 -18.78 1.46
N TYR A 35 12.60 -18.39 0.31
CA TYR A 35 12.52 -19.18 -0.93
C TYR A 35 13.87 -19.52 -1.59
N ARG A 36 15.01 -19.01 -1.11
CA ARG A 36 16.32 -19.27 -1.73
C ARG A 36 16.74 -20.75 -1.82
N HIS A 37 16.10 -21.63 -1.07
CA HIS A 37 16.35 -23.08 -1.06
C HIS A 37 15.22 -23.88 -1.73
N VAL A 38 14.30 -23.20 -2.44
CA VAL A 38 13.15 -23.80 -3.11
C VAL A 38 13.37 -23.70 -4.62
N ASP A 39 13.62 -24.82 -5.28
CA ASP A 39 13.94 -24.83 -6.71
C ASP A 39 12.75 -24.40 -7.58
N GLN A 40 11.55 -24.85 -7.20
CA GLN A 40 10.30 -24.60 -7.92
C GLN A 40 9.21 -24.21 -6.95
N ILE A 41 8.61 -23.05 -7.18
CA ILE A 41 7.56 -22.50 -6.32
C ILE A 41 6.24 -22.68 -7.06
N PRO A 42 5.33 -23.54 -6.58
CA PRO A 42 4.07 -23.80 -7.26
C PRO A 42 3.15 -22.57 -7.20
N LEU A 43 2.27 -22.41 -8.18
CA LEU A 43 1.25 -21.34 -8.18
C LEU A 43 0.34 -21.46 -6.96
N TRP A 44 -0.08 -22.69 -6.66
CA TRP A 44 -1.00 -23.01 -5.56
C TRP A 44 -0.27 -23.66 -4.37
N GLY A 45 -0.91 -23.66 -3.21
CA GLY A 45 -0.39 -24.24 -1.97
C GLY A 45 0.02 -23.19 -0.94
N LEU A 46 0.30 -23.63 0.30
CA LEU A 46 0.59 -22.75 1.43
C LEU A 46 1.86 -21.92 1.22
N LYS A 47 2.89 -22.49 0.58
CA LYS A 47 4.10 -21.78 0.14
C LYS A 47 4.05 -21.40 -1.34
N GLY A 48 2.84 -21.30 -1.92
CA GLY A 48 2.66 -21.02 -3.33
C GLY A 48 2.63 -19.53 -3.67
N ILE A 49 2.82 -19.22 -4.95
CA ILE A 49 2.84 -17.85 -5.49
C ILE A 49 1.54 -17.11 -5.18
N ALA A 50 0.39 -17.77 -5.32
CA ALA A 50 -0.92 -17.16 -5.09
C ALA A 50 -1.12 -16.74 -3.63
N MET A 51 -0.81 -17.64 -2.68
CA MET A 51 -0.95 -17.36 -1.25
C MET A 51 0.01 -16.26 -0.80
N ASP A 52 1.25 -16.28 -1.32
CA ASP A 52 2.23 -15.23 -1.06
C ASP A 52 1.73 -13.87 -1.58
N THR A 53 1.24 -13.81 -2.81
CA THR A 53 0.77 -12.57 -3.45
C THR A 53 -0.43 -11.98 -2.71
N ILE A 54 -1.38 -12.81 -2.29
CA ILE A 54 -2.55 -12.40 -1.50
C ILE A 54 -2.10 -11.85 -0.14
N THR A 55 -1.23 -12.59 0.55
CA THR A 55 -0.69 -12.20 1.86
C THR A 55 0.04 -10.88 1.75
N THR A 56 0.91 -10.75 0.76
CA THR A 56 1.69 -9.53 0.50
C THR A 56 0.74 -8.38 0.20
N ALA A 57 -0.23 -8.53 -0.71
CA ALA A 57 -1.16 -7.47 -1.04
C ALA A 57 -1.95 -6.96 0.17
N PHE A 58 -2.45 -7.87 0.99
CA PHE A 58 -3.23 -7.53 2.17
C PHE A 58 -2.36 -6.92 3.28
N ILE A 59 -1.35 -7.65 3.75
CA ILE A 59 -0.54 -7.29 4.91
C ILE A 59 0.31 -6.05 4.60
N LEU A 60 0.94 -6.00 3.43
CA LEU A 60 1.79 -4.86 3.06
C LEU A 60 0.98 -3.58 2.96
N THR A 61 -0.22 -3.65 2.37
CA THR A 61 -1.12 -2.51 2.28
C THR A 61 -1.62 -2.07 3.64
N LEU A 62 -2.01 -3.01 4.51
CA LEU A 62 -2.45 -2.73 5.88
C LEU A 62 -1.36 -2.01 6.68
N LEU A 63 -0.13 -2.52 6.63
CA LEU A 63 1.02 -1.93 7.32
C LEU A 63 1.40 -0.57 6.71
N SER A 64 1.40 -0.47 5.39
CA SER A 64 1.66 0.80 4.68
C SER A 64 0.63 1.85 5.10
N TYR A 65 -0.64 1.49 5.17
CA TYR A 65 -1.69 2.40 5.62
C TYR A 65 -1.37 2.99 7.00
N TYR A 66 -1.02 2.14 7.96
CA TYR A 66 -0.68 2.58 9.31
C TYR A 66 0.56 3.48 9.34
N TYR A 67 1.63 3.06 8.65
CA TYR A 67 2.88 3.82 8.60
C TYR A 67 2.69 5.21 7.96
N ILE A 68 1.99 5.26 6.82
CA ILE A 68 1.74 6.51 6.09
C ILE A 68 0.86 7.44 6.93
N ALA A 69 -0.21 6.92 7.53
CA ALA A 69 -1.09 7.74 8.35
C ALA A 69 -0.36 8.32 9.58
N LEU A 70 0.51 7.53 10.21
CA LEU A 70 1.37 7.99 11.30
C LEU A 70 2.39 9.04 10.83
N SER A 71 3.05 8.80 9.70
CA SER A 71 4.00 9.73 9.08
C SER A 71 3.36 11.09 8.77
N VAL A 72 2.17 11.07 8.17
CA VAL A 72 1.37 12.28 7.90
C VAL A 72 0.99 12.99 9.20
N TRP A 73 0.54 12.25 10.20
CA TRP A 73 0.16 12.82 11.50
C TRP A 73 1.33 13.58 12.14
N PHE A 74 2.52 12.96 12.21
CA PHE A 74 3.72 13.61 12.73
C PHE A 74 4.10 14.85 11.93
N THR A 75 4.13 14.74 10.59
CA THR A 75 4.52 15.83 9.69
C THR A 75 3.58 17.04 9.79
N MET A 76 2.27 16.79 9.92
CA MET A 76 1.29 17.86 10.10
C MET A 76 1.30 18.44 11.52
N LYS A 77 1.59 17.61 12.54
CA LYS A 77 1.73 18.08 13.93
C LYS A 77 2.90 19.06 14.09
N ILE A 78 4.02 18.82 13.42
CA ILE A 78 5.17 19.74 13.39
C ILE A 78 5.01 20.91 12.40
N LYS A 79 3.82 21.07 11.80
CA LYS A 79 3.46 22.14 10.85
C LYS A 79 4.29 22.19 9.56
N TRP A 80 4.97 21.11 9.19
CA TRP A 80 5.69 21.00 7.92
C TRP A 80 4.75 20.91 6.71
N LEU A 81 3.54 20.39 6.93
CA LEU A 81 2.47 20.36 5.94
C LEU A 81 1.32 21.26 6.40
N PRO A 82 0.85 22.18 5.55
CA PRO A 82 -0.32 23.00 5.87
C PRO A 82 -1.59 22.15 5.96
N VAL A 83 -2.62 22.67 6.61
CA VAL A 83 -3.92 21.99 6.71
C VAL A 83 -4.75 22.29 5.48
N ILE A 84 -5.51 21.30 4.99
CA ILE A 84 -6.46 21.53 3.91
C ILE A 84 -7.76 22.08 4.52
N GLU A 85 -8.03 23.37 4.29
CA GLU A 85 -9.22 24.06 4.84
C GLU A 85 -10.54 23.54 4.23
N ASN A 86 -10.53 23.22 2.93
CA ASN A 86 -11.70 22.79 2.16
C ASN A 86 -11.67 21.28 1.89
N TYR A 87 -11.77 20.48 2.96
CA TYR A 87 -11.89 19.01 2.87
C TYR A 87 -13.35 18.58 2.60
N PRO A 88 -13.59 17.43 1.95
CA PRO A 88 -14.93 16.95 1.66
C PRO A 88 -15.67 16.60 2.96
N THR A 89 -16.82 17.26 3.20
CA THR A 89 -17.67 17.03 4.37
C THR A 89 -18.82 16.06 4.10
N VAL A 90 -19.13 15.79 2.83
CA VAL A 90 -20.18 14.86 2.36
C VAL A 90 -19.61 13.82 1.39
N GLY A 91 -20.38 12.77 1.10
CA GLY A 91 -19.99 11.71 0.16
C GLY A 91 -19.13 10.58 0.75
N ILE A 92 -18.70 9.66 -0.12
CA ILE A 92 -17.98 8.43 0.25
C ILE A 92 -16.65 8.75 0.97
N VAL A 93 -15.88 9.72 0.45
CA VAL A 93 -14.60 10.13 1.05
C VAL A 93 -14.81 10.64 2.48
N SER A 94 -15.82 11.49 2.71
CA SER A 94 -16.14 11.99 4.06
C SER A 94 -16.53 10.86 5.02
N LYS A 95 -17.35 9.90 4.56
CA LYS A 95 -17.72 8.72 5.36
C LYS A 95 -16.49 7.88 5.69
N PHE A 96 -15.61 7.67 4.70
CA PHE A 96 -14.42 6.84 4.84
C PHE A 96 -13.42 7.40 5.84
N ILE A 97 -13.05 8.69 5.74
CA ILE A 97 -12.07 9.31 6.66
C ILE A 97 -12.57 9.39 8.11
N ARG A 98 -13.88 9.21 8.35
CA ARG A 98 -14.47 9.14 9.70
C ARG A 98 -14.34 7.77 10.34
N LEU A 99 -14.06 6.73 9.56
CA LEU A 99 -13.88 5.38 10.09
C LEU A 99 -12.62 5.30 10.97
N PRO A 100 -12.57 4.35 11.93
CA PRO A 100 -11.34 4.07 12.67
C PRO A 100 -10.18 3.76 11.73
N ILE A 101 -8.97 4.20 12.10
CA ILE A 101 -7.76 4.04 11.27
C ILE A 101 -7.49 2.58 10.89
N PHE A 102 -7.76 1.66 11.82
CA PHE A 102 -7.64 0.22 11.62
C PHE A 102 -8.62 -0.31 10.57
N VAL A 103 -9.87 0.16 10.59
CA VAL A 103 -10.91 -0.22 9.61
C VAL A 103 -10.53 0.29 8.23
N GLN A 104 -10.04 1.53 8.12
CA GLN A 104 -9.57 2.08 6.85
C GLN A 104 -8.42 1.22 6.28
N GLY A 105 -7.46 0.82 7.11
CA GLY A 105 -6.37 -0.08 6.72
C GLY A 105 -6.85 -1.45 6.23
N ILE A 106 -7.82 -2.07 6.93
CA ILE A 106 -8.43 -3.34 6.49
C ILE A 106 -9.10 -3.18 5.12
N ILE A 107 -9.89 -2.12 4.93
CA ILE A 107 -10.57 -1.88 3.66
C ILE A 107 -9.54 -1.74 2.54
N PHE A 108 -8.47 -0.98 2.75
CA PHE A 108 -7.39 -0.87 1.77
C PHE A 108 -6.71 -2.20 1.49
N GLY A 109 -6.45 -3.01 2.52
CA GLY A 109 -5.89 -4.36 2.35
C GLY A 109 -6.79 -5.26 1.51
N ILE A 110 -8.09 -5.28 1.78
CA ILE A 110 -9.07 -6.05 1.01
C ILE A 110 -9.11 -5.55 -0.44
N LEU A 111 -9.19 -4.23 -0.65
CA LEU A 111 -9.24 -3.65 -1.99
C LEU A 111 -7.96 -3.96 -2.78
N ALA A 112 -6.78 -3.87 -2.17
CA ALA A 112 -5.53 -4.24 -2.79
C ALA A 112 -5.51 -5.73 -3.20
N THR A 113 -5.98 -6.62 -2.32
CA THR A 113 -6.09 -8.04 -2.66
C THR A 113 -7.03 -8.27 -3.84
N LEU A 114 -8.25 -7.70 -3.78
CA LEU A 114 -9.28 -7.93 -4.80
C LEU A 114 -8.94 -7.30 -6.14
N LEU A 115 -8.37 -6.10 -6.14
CA LEU A 115 -8.16 -5.30 -7.35
C LEU A 115 -6.76 -5.44 -7.95
N ILE A 116 -5.79 -5.96 -7.18
CA ILE A 116 -4.39 -6.06 -7.63
C ILE A 116 -3.92 -7.51 -7.56
N SER A 117 -3.99 -8.15 -6.39
CA SER A 117 -3.50 -9.54 -6.25
C SER A 117 -4.31 -10.54 -7.08
N LEU A 118 -5.63 -10.52 -7.00
CA LEU A 118 -6.46 -11.50 -7.70
C LEU A 118 -6.33 -11.39 -9.22
N PRO A 119 -6.31 -10.21 -9.85
CA PRO A 119 -6.05 -10.09 -11.29
C PRO A 119 -4.67 -10.63 -11.69
N VAL A 120 -3.63 -10.41 -10.88
CA VAL A 120 -2.28 -10.96 -11.15
C VAL A 120 -2.28 -12.48 -11.07
N ILE A 121 -2.93 -13.05 -10.05
CA ILE A 121 -3.05 -14.52 -9.91
C ILE A 121 -3.87 -15.11 -11.06
N LEU A 122 -4.97 -14.45 -11.43
CA LEU A 122 -5.79 -14.84 -12.57
C LEU A 122 -4.98 -14.81 -13.87
N PHE A 123 -4.16 -13.77 -14.07
CA PHE A 123 -3.26 -13.69 -15.21
C PHE A 123 -2.29 -14.87 -15.24
N LEU A 124 -1.60 -15.18 -14.14
CA LEU A 124 -0.69 -16.33 -14.04
C LEU A 124 -1.40 -17.67 -14.29
N PHE A 125 -2.63 -17.80 -13.81
CA PHE A 125 -3.46 -18.99 -14.04
C PHE A 125 -3.83 -19.13 -15.52
N LEU A 126 -4.26 -18.03 -16.18
CA LEU A 126 -4.63 -18.02 -17.59
C LEU A 126 -3.43 -18.27 -18.51
N THR A 127 -2.21 -17.84 -18.13
CA THR A 127 -0.97 -18.16 -18.83
C THR A 127 -0.45 -19.57 -18.54
N ARG A 128 -1.22 -20.39 -17.79
CA ARG A 128 -0.89 -21.76 -17.38
C ARG A 128 0.42 -21.88 -16.61
N THR A 129 0.81 -20.86 -15.88
CA THR A 129 2.00 -20.89 -15.02
C THR A 129 1.72 -21.77 -13.80
N GLN A 130 2.20 -23.01 -13.80
CA GLN A 130 1.98 -23.95 -12.69
C GLN A 130 3.02 -23.82 -11.58
N SER A 131 4.24 -23.42 -11.93
CA SER A 131 5.31 -23.13 -11.00
C SER A 131 6.25 -22.09 -11.60
N MET A 132 7.09 -21.52 -10.75
CA MET A 132 8.13 -20.57 -11.15
C MET A 132 9.44 -20.93 -10.45
N PRO A 133 10.60 -20.88 -11.15
CA PRO A 133 11.88 -21.03 -10.50
C PRO A 133 12.12 -19.86 -9.53
N TYR A 134 12.94 -20.09 -8.51
CA TYR A 134 13.25 -19.09 -7.49
C TYR A 134 13.64 -17.71 -8.06
N GLU A 135 14.51 -17.67 -9.08
CA GLU A 135 15.00 -16.39 -9.65
C GLU A 135 13.86 -15.54 -10.24
N SER A 136 12.97 -16.16 -11.01
CA SER A 136 11.82 -15.49 -11.58
C SER A 136 10.85 -15.05 -10.47
N PHE A 137 10.67 -15.87 -9.43
CA PHE A 137 9.80 -15.54 -8.31
C PHE A 137 10.37 -14.38 -7.48
N PHE A 138 11.68 -14.33 -7.29
CA PHE A 138 12.36 -13.25 -6.60
C PHE A 138 12.07 -11.90 -7.26
N TRP A 139 12.25 -11.79 -8.58
CA TRP A 139 11.95 -10.57 -9.32
C TRP A 139 10.46 -10.25 -9.35
N TYR A 140 9.62 -11.27 -9.54
CA TYR A 140 8.17 -11.13 -9.46
C TYR A 140 7.75 -10.49 -8.12
N LYS A 141 8.22 -11.04 -7.00
CA LYS A 141 7.83 -10.57 -5.66
C LYS A 141 8.36 -9.17 -5.37
N ALA A 142 9.59 -8.88 -5.77
CA ALA A 142 10.19 -7.56 -5.61
C ALA A 142 9.43 -6.48 -6.40
N ILE A 143 9.15 -6.73 -7.68
CA ILE A 143 8.41 -5.83 -8.56
C ILE A 143 6.97 -5.69 -8.10
N PHE A 144 6.31 -6.78 -7.70
CA PHE A 144 4.95 -6.76 -7.20
C PHE A 144 4.82 -5.85 -5.96
N GLY A 145 5.71 -6.00 -4.97
CA GLY A 145 5.72 -5.15 -3.79
C GLY A 145 5.94 -3.66 -4.11
N ALA A 146 6.85 -3.37 -5.04
CA ALA A 146 7.14 -2.02 -5.50
C ALA A 146 5.93 -1.39 -6.21
N ALA A 147 5.33 -2.10 -7.16
CA ALA A 147 4.17 -1.67 -7.93
C ALA A 147 2.93 -1.48 -7.04
N LEU A 148 2.71 -2.40 -6.09
CA LEU A 148 1.63 -2.29 -5.11
C LEU A 148 1.76 -0.99 -4.31
N SER A 149 2.95 -0.69 -3.78
CA SER A 149 3.18 0.55 -3.04
C SER A 149 3.01 1.79 -3.90
N LEU A 150 3.49 1.76 -5.14
CA LEU A 150 3.31 2.86 -6.10
C LEU A 150 1.82 3.21 -6.31
N ILE A 151 0.97 2.19 -6.39
CA ILE A 151 -0.48 2.35 -6.62
C ILE A 151 -1.19 2.80 -5.33
N VAL A 152 -0.84 2.20 -4.20
CA VAL A 152 -1.63 2.29 -2.96
C VAL A 152 -1.19 3.44 -2.06
N SER A 153 0.10 3.80 -2.04
CA SER A 153 0.60 4.86 -1.17
C SER A 153 0.03 6.27 -1.44
N PRO A 154 -0.08 6.75 -2.70
CA PRO A 154 -0.63 8.08 -2.96
C PRO A 154 -2.06 8.31 -2.44
N PRO A 155 -3.05 7.42 -2.72
CA PRO A 155 -4.41 7.63 -2.21
C PRO A 155 -4.46 7.55 -0.68
N ILE A 156 -3.68 6.67 -0.06
CA ILE A 156 -3.57 6.61 1.41
C ILE A 156 -3.05 7.94 1.95
N GLY A 157 -1.93 8.44 1.43
CA GLY A 157 -1.33 9.70 1.90
C GLY A 157 -2.29 10.88 1.80
N LEU A 158 -3.03 10.97 0.69
CA LEU A 158 -4.06 12.01 0.53
C LEU A 158 -5.19 11.87 1.56
N LEU A 159 -5.73 10.66 1.75
CA LEU A 159 -6.80 10.41 2.71
C LEU A 159 -6.36 10.69 4.15
N SER A 160 -5.11 10.35 4.50
CA SER A 160 -4.54 10.66 5.82
C SER A 160 -4.40 12.16 6.06
N ILE A 161 -4.01 12.94 5.05
CA ILE A 161 -3.96 14.41 5.15
C ILE A 161 -5.36 14.99 5.38
N LEU A 162 -6.36 14.45 4.68
CA LEU A 162 -7.76 14.86 4.85
C LEU A 162 -8.32 14.50 6.24
N ASP A 163 -8.05 13.29 6.74
CA ASP A 163 -8.48 12.90 8.09
C ASP A 163 -7.83 13.79 9.16
N PHE A 164 -6.52 14.07 9.05
CA PHE A 164 -5.86 14.98 9.99
C PHE A 164 -6.48 16.38 9.96
N SER A 165 -6.70 16.92 8.74
CA SER A 165 -7.30 18.24 8.56
C SER A 165 -8.69 18.34 9.19
N ARG A 166 -9.49 17.27 9.06
CA ARG A 166 -10.79 17.14 9.74
C ARG A 166 -10.66 17.13 11.26
N ARG A 167 -9.76 16.31 11.81
CA ARG A 167 -9.59 16.18 13.28
C ARG A 167 -9.13 17.46 13.94
N ARG A 168 -8.24 18.23 13.30
CA ARG A 168 -7.76 19.50 13.85
C ARG A 168 -8.87 20.54 13.99
N LYS A 169 -9.81 20.60 13.04
CA LYS A 169 -10.95 21.51 13.08
C LYS A 169 -11.97 21.19 14.18
N LEU A 170 -11.95 19.98 14.74
CA LEU A 170 -12.81 19.61 15.89
C LEU A 170 -12.23 20.04 17.24
N ILE A 171 -10.95 20.42 17.28
CA ILE A 171 -10.22 20.80 18.51
C ILE A 171 -10.07 22.33 18.63
N GLN A 172 -10.33 23.06 17.54
CA GLN A 172 -10.41 24.53 17.50
C GLN A 172 -11.85 24.98 17.67
#